data_AF-A0A966GV31-F1
#
_entry.id   AF-A0A966GV31-F1
#
_cell.length_a   1.000
_cell.length_b   1.000
_cell.length_c   1.000
_cell.angle_alpha   90.00
_cell.angle_beta   90.00
_cell.angle_gamma   90.00
#
_symmetry.space_group_name_H-M   'P 1'
#
loop_
_entity.id
_entity.type
_entity.pdbx_description
1 polymer ?
#
loop_
_entity_poly.entity_id
_entity_poly.type
_entity_poly.pdbx_seq_one_letter_code
_entity_poly.pdbx_strand_id
1 'polypeptide(L)'
;MFTFNGVGPIAPQIIQNKEGYIDALTNIEYSWTGRIDLMFSHTFFLEAVQLVRNAIVLFEQGYFDCSFYSLRQALEICTIIVYFADDTDENRDIELSKWKQEHRFPMNQQMIKELEKRETVFAEMKDKMSDYFLEVDLVKQKLNKYVHKQGFDKFYISRAKSPKRDNLSKKLTGEFENYLTKTIGAIAVLRLAVDPFPVLLMDDDIYNRTEQLMTEKYTNDF
;
A
#
# COMPACT_ATOMS: atom_id res chain seq x y z
N MET A 1 -38.33 -1.84 17.08
CA MET A 1 -37.91 -2.02 15.67
C MET A 1 -37.71 -0.62 15.09
N PHE A 2 -36.49 -0.10 15.14
CA PHE A 2 -36.20 1.24 14.62
C PHE A 2 -36.02 1.14 13.11
N THR A 3 -36.96 1.66 12.34
CA THR A 3 -36.79 1.85 10.90
C THR A 3 -35.90 3.07 10.69
N PHE A 4 -34.71 2.85 10.13
CA PHE A 4 -33.79 3.90 9.67
C PHE A 4 -34.37 4.61 8.43
N ASN A 5 -35.47 5.33 8.62
CA ASN A 5 -36.06 6.17 7.58
C ASN A 5 -35.29 7.49 7.49
N GLY A 6 -34.14 7.49 6.81
CA GLY A 6 -33.40 8.73 6.54
C GLY A 6 -31.99 8.57 5.97
N VAL A 7 -31.42 7.38 6.01
CA VAL A 7 -30.14 7.06 5.37
C VAL A 7 -30.41 5.97 4.36
N GLY A 8 -30.49 6.33 3.07
CA GLY A 8 -30.56 5.34 2.01
C GLY A 8 -29.36 4.39 2.10
N PRO A 9 -29.50 3.13 1.63
CA PRO A 9 -28.44 2.14 1.73
C PRO A 9 -27.16 2.66 1.05
N ILE A 10 -26.02 2.20 1.56
CA ILE A 10 -24.71 2.41 0.93
C ILE A 10 -24.82 1.94 -0.53
N ALA A 11 -24.54 2.84 -1.48
CA ALA A 11 -24.68 2.55 -2.90
C ALA A 11 -23.40 1.88 -3.41
N PRO A 12 -23.47 0.65 -3.94
CA PRO A 12 -22.33 -0.03 -4.53
C PRO A 12 -21.67 0.82 -5.62
N GLN A 13 -20.36 0.68 -5.79
CA GLN A 13 -19.61 1.29 -6.89
C GLN A 13 -18.94 0.20 -7.71
N ILE A 14 -18.65 0.51 -8.97
CA ILE A 14 -17.94 -0.39 -9.88
C ILE A 14 -16.57 0.19 -10.15
N ILE A 15 -15.54 -0.61 -9.91
CA ILE A 15 -14.16 -0.34 -10.34
C ILE A 15 -14.01 -0.94 -11.73
N GLN A 16 -13.55 -0.17 -12.71
CA GLN A 16 -13.56 -0.60 -14.11
C GLN A 16 -12.45 -1.62 -14.41
N ASN A 17 -11.25 -1.40 -13.89
CA ASN A 17 -10.07 -2.24 -14.17
C ASN A 17 -9.71 -3.18 -12.99
N LYS A 18 -10.72 -3.79 -12.37
CA LYS A 18 -10.51 -4.62 -11.17
C LYS A 18 -9.52 -5.76 -11.40
N GLU A 19 -9.66 -6.48 -12.52
CA GLU A 19 -8.79 -7.61 -12.86
C GLU A 19 -7.33 -7.18 -12.99
N GLY A 20 -7.04 -6.08 -13.71
CA GLY A 20 -5.67 -5.56 -13.82
C GLY A 20 -5.05 -5.18 -12.47
N TYR A 21 -5.84 -4.69 -11.51
CA TYR A 21 -5.34 -4.47 -10.14
C TYR A 21 -5.02 -5.77 -9.40
N ILE A 22 -5.83 -6.82 -9.59
CA ILE A 22 -5.56 -8.13 -8.99
C ILE A 22 -4.32 -8.79 -9.61
N ASP A 23 -4.13 -8.66 -10.91
CA ASP A 23 -2.94 -9.16 -11.61
C ASP A 23 -1.67 -8.43 -11.15
N ALA A 24 -1.77 -7.10 -10.97
CA ALA A 24 -0.69 -6.30 -10.41
C ALA A 24 -0.35 -6.71 -8.96
N LEU A 25 -1.35 -7.02 -8.14
CA LEU A 25 -1.11 -7.52 -6.77
C LEU A 25 -0.47 -8.92 -6.79
N THR A 26 -0.82 -9.75 -7.76
CA THR A 26 -0.27 -11.10 -7.93
C THR A 26 1.24 -11.07 -8.20
N ASN A 27 1.73 -10.08 -8.96
CA ASN A 27 3.18 -9.83 -9.13
C ASN A 27 3.89 -9.59 -7.78
N ILE A 28 3.23 -8.88 -6.84
CA ILE A 28 3.79 -8.61 -5.51
C ILE A 28 3.75 -9.88 -4.62
N GLU A 29 2.71 -10.71 -4.77
CA GLU A 29 2.57 -11.97 -4.02
C GLU A 29 3.60 -13.04 -4.42
N TYR A 30 3.96 -13.14 -5.70
CA TYR A 30 4.92 -14.15 -6.16
C TYR A 30 6.36 -13.66 -6.22
N SER A 31 6.59 -12.37 -6.00
CA SER A 31 7.94 -11.91 -5.70
C SER A 31 8.28 -12.33 -4.27
N TRP A 32 9.38 -13.06 -4.08
CA TRP A 32 9.97 -13.35 -2.76
C TRP A 32 11.29 -12.59 -2.63
N THR A 33 11.76 -12.42 -1.39
CA THR A 33 13.11 -11.92 -1.17
C THR A 33 14.10 -13.07 -1.38
N GLY A 34 15.24 -12.80 -2.00
CA GLY A 34 16.39 -13.71 -2.05
C GLY A 34 17.20 -13.71 -0.76
N ARG A 35 16.93 -12.78 0.17
CA ARG A 35 17.62 -12.66 1.46
C ARG A 35 17.01 -13.58 2.51
N ILE A 36 17.76 -14.61 2.90
CA ILE A 36 17.36 -15.58 3.94
C ILE A 36 17.05 -14.89 5.28
N ASP A 37 17.87 -13.90 5.67
CA ASP A 37 17.71 -13.13 6.92
C ASP A 37 16.46 -12.24 6.94
N LEU A 38 15.85 -11.99 5.78
CA LEU A 38 14.65 -11.17 5.61
C LEU A 38 13.45 -11.94 5.06
N MET A 39 13.44 -13.27 5.07
CA MET A 39 12.31 -14.06 4.56
C MET A 39 10.96 -13.70 5.19
N PHE A 40 10.97 -13.28 6.46
CA PHE A 40 9.77 -12.81 7.17
C PHE A 40 9.16 -11.53 6.57
N SER A 41 9.94 -10.75 5.81
CA SER A 41 9.47 -9.54 5.12
C SER A 41 8.32 -9.85 4.16
N HIS A 42 8.31 -11.05 3.58
CA HIS A 42 7.27 -11.46 2.65
C HIS A 42 5.87 -11.41 3.29
N THR A 43 5.75 -11.78 4.58
CA THR A 43 4.49 -11.70 5.31
C THR A 43 3.94 -10.27 5.38
N PHE A 44 4.80 -9.25 5.50
CA PHE A 44 4.37 -7.85 5.49
C PHE A 44 3.85 -7.43 4.11
N PHE A 45 4.50 -7.87 3.03
CA PHE A 45 4.02 -7.60 1.67
C PHE A 45 2.70 -8.30 1.38
N LEU A 46 2.51 -9.56 1.83
CA LEU A 46 1.23 -10.26 1.70
C LEU A 46 0.12 -9.57 2.49
N GLU A 47 0.40 -9.07 3.71
CA GLU A 47 -0.57 -8.30 4.48
C GLU A 47 -0.95 -6.99 3.75
N ALA A 48 0.03 -6.29 3.18
CA ALA A 48 -0.23 -5.10 2.37
C ALA A 48 -1.09 -5.43 1.14
N VAL A 49 -0.81 -6.53 0.43
CA VAL A 49 -1.64 -7.00 -0.69
C VAL A 49 -3.06 -7.31 -0.24
N GLN A 50 -3.23 -8.02 0.88
CA GLN A 50 -4.54 -8.34 1.42
C GLN A 50 -5.33 -7.08 1.80
N LEU A 51 -4.66 -6.07 2.39
CA LEU A 51 -5.26 -4.77 2.67
C LEU A 51 -5.74 -4.06 1.40
N VAL A 52 -4.97 -4.12 0.30
CA VAL A 52 -5.40 -3.56 -0.99
C VAL A 52 -6.58 -4.34 -1.58
N ARG A 53 -6.57 -5.68 -1.53
CA ARG A 53 -7.73 -6.50 -1.94
C ARG A 53 -8.99 -6.15 -1.14
N ASN A 54 -8.84 -6.01 0.18
CA ASN A 54 -9.91 -5.57 1.06
C ASN A 54 -10.40 -4.18 0.67
N ALA A 55 -9.51 -3.25 0.33
CA ALA A 55 -9.87 -1.91 -0.11
C ALA A 55 -10.78 -1.94 -1.35
N ILE A 56 -10.45 -2.76 -2.35
CA ILE A 56 -11.25 -2.94 -3.57
C ILE A 56 -12.66 -3.42 -3.20
N VAL A 57 -12.77 -4.50 -2.43
CA VAL A 57 -14.06 -5.09 -2.02
C VAL A 57 -14.90 -4.09 -1.21
N LEU A 58 -14.29 -3.44 -0.23
CA LEU A 58 -14.95 -2.44 0.61
C LEU A 58 -15.44 -1.24 -0.21
N PHE A 59 -14.65 -0.80 -1.20
CA PHE A 59 -15.04 0.29 -2.08
C PHE A 59 -16.25 -0.08 -2.93
N GLU A 60 -16.27 -1.29 -3.50
CA GLU A 60 -17.41 -1.76 -4.31
C GLU A 60 -18.68 -1.93 -3.47
N GLN A 61 -18.54 -2.35 -2.21
CA GLN A 61 -19.64 -2.38 -1.24
C GLN A 61 -20.07 -0.97 -0.77
N GLY A 62 -19.31 0.06 -1.15
CA GLY A 62 -19.52 1.47 -0.84
C GLY A 62 -19.03 1.91 0.55
N TYR A 63 -18.25 1.08 1.26
CA TYR A 63 -17.56 1.45 2.51
C TYR A 63 -16.27 2.23 2.22
N PHE A 64 -16.41 3.41 1.63
CA PHE A 64 -15.29 4.18 1.10
C PHE A 64 -14.26 4.61 2.15
N ASP A 65 -14.65 5.01 3.37
CA ASP A 65 -13.65 5.32 4.40
C ASP A 65 -12.83 4.11 4.83
N CYS A 66 -13.48 2.94 4.99
CA CYS A 66 -12.78 1.70 5.25
C CYS A 66 -11.84 1.34 4.08
N SER A 67 -12.25 1.55 2.84
CA SER A 67 -11.38 1.27 1.70
C SER A 67 -10.17 2.20 1.63
N PHE A 68 -10.35 3.52 1.79
CA PHE A 68 -9.23 4.47 1.85
C PHE A 68 -8.33 4.23 3.08
N TYR A 69 -8.91 3.80 4.20
CA TYR A 69 -8.15 3.38 5.38
C TYR A 69 -7.27 2.18 5.07
N SER A 70 -7.80 1.14 4.41
CA SER A 70 -7.02 -0.03 4.04
C SER A 70 -5.87 0.29 3.08
N LEU A 71 -6.07 1.18 2.10
CA LEU A 71 -4.97 1.66 1.24
C LEU A 71 -3.88 2.38 2.05
N ARG A 72 -4.27 3.24 3.00
CA ARG A 72 -3.32 3.93 3.87
C ARG A 72 -2.55 2.94 4.73
N GLN A 73 -3.23 1.96 5.30
CA GLN A 73 -2.62 0.95 6.16
C GLN A 73 -1.64 0.07 5.38
N ALA A 74 -1.94 -0.27 4.12
CA ALA A 74 -1.00 -1.01 3.28
C ALA A 74 0.35 -0.28 3.12
N LEU A 75 0.33 1.04 2.91
CA LEU A 75 1.55 1.84 2.84
C LEU A 75 2.31 1.91 4.18
N GLU A 76 1.59 1.89 5.30
CA GLU A 76 2.20 1.88 6.64
C GLU A 76 2.87 0.53 6.92
N ILE A 77 2.21 -0.59 6.60
CA ILE A 77 2.78 -1.94 6.72
C ILE A 77 4.06 -2.07 5.89
N CYS A 78 4.07 -1.57 4.64
CA CYS A 78 5.29 -1.56 3.82
C CYS A 78 6.39 -0.67 4.41
N THR A 79 6.03 0.47 5.02
CA THR A 79 7.02 1.32 5.68
C THR A 79 7.62 0.62 6.91
N ILE A 80 6.81 -0.14 7.67
CA ILE A 80 7.30 -0.93 8.82
C ILE A 80 8.34 -1.95 8.38
N ILE A 81 8.10 -2.71 7.30
CA ILE A 81 9.06 -3.71 6.88
C ILE A 81 10.34 -3.10 6.31
N VAL A 82 10.26 -1.97 5.60
CA VAL A 82 11.44 -1.22 5.18
C VAL A 82 12.21 -0.72 6.39
N TYR A 83 11.52 -0.22 7.43
CA TYR A 83 12.14 0.20 8.67
C TYR A 83 12.95 -0.92 9.37
N PHE A 84 12.47 -2.16 9.32
CA PHE A 84 13.24 -3.31 9.83
C PHE A 84 14.36 -3.73 8.89
N ALA A 85 14.09 -3.82 7.59
CA ALA A 85 15.03 -4.32 6.59
C ALA A 85 16.24 -3.41 6.40
N ASP A 86 16.01 -2.09 6.44
CA ASP A 86 17.02 -1.05 6.25
C ASP A 86 17.68 -0.65 7.60
N ASP A 87 17.90 -1.64 8.45
CA ASP A 87 18.56 -1.52 9.77
C ASP A 87 19.62 -2.62 9.93
N THR A 88 20.51 -2.44 10.90
CA THR A 88 21.48 -3.48 11.33
C THR A 88 20.76 -4.72 11.85
N ASP A 89 21.34 -5.90 11.63
CA ASP A 89 20.72 -7.17 12.07
C ASP A 89 20.46 -7.19 13.60
N GLU A 90 21.41 -6.69 14.40
CA GLU A 90 21.28 -6.60 15.86
C GLU A 90 20.09 -5.71 16.28
N ASN A 91 19.99 -4.49 15.72
CA ASN A 91 18.90 -3.59 16.08
C ASN A 91 17.56 -4.08 15.52
N ARG A 92 17.56 -4.69 14.33
CA ARG A 92 16.38 -5.31 13.72
C ARG A 92 15.77 -6.36 14.65
N ASP A 93 16.58 -7.25 15.21
CA ASP A 93 16.09 -8.28 16.13
C ASP A 93 15.49 -7.68 17.41
N ILE A 94 16.12 -6.65 17.97
CA ILE A 94 15.63 -5.93 19.15
C ILE A 94 14.29 -5.26 18.85
N GLU A 95 14.20 -4.48 17.78
CA GLU A 95 13.00 -3.71 17.43
C GLU A 95 11.86 -4.62 16.96
N LEU A 96 12.15 -5.70 16.21
CA LEU A 96 11.16 -6.69 15.82
C LEU A 96 10.60 -7.43 17.04
N SER A 97 11.44 -7.75 18.02
CA SER A 97 11.00 -8.37 19.28
C SER A 97 10.07 -7.43 20.07
N LYS A 98 10.41 -6.14 20.16
CA LYS A 98 9.53 -5.13 20.79
C LYS A 98 8.21 -4.99 20.05
N TRP A 99 8.24 -4.93 18.72
CA TRP A 99 7.05 -4.82 17.89
C TRP A 99 6.11 -6.02 18.04
N LYS A 100 6.66 -7.25 18.06
CA LYS A 100 5.91 -8.50 18.31
C LYS A 100 5.26 -8.55 19.69
N GLN A 101 5.82 -7.85 20.67
CA GLN A 101 5.28 -7.74 22.03
C GLN A 101 4.35 -6.54 22.20
N GLU A 102 3.98 -5.86 21.11
CA GLU A 102 3.09 -4.69 21.11
C GLU A 102 3.61 -3.53 21.99
N HIS A 103 4.93 -3.46 22.20
CA HIS A 103 5.54 -2.34 22.86
C HIS A 103 5.40 -1.06 22.02
N ARG A 104 5.67 0.08 22.65
CA ARG A 104 5.68 1.37 21.95
C ARG A 104 6.60 1.29 20.73
N PHE A 105 6.03 1.57 19.57
CA PHE A 105 6.71 1.54 18.29
C PHE A 105 6.61 2.92 17.60
N PRO A 106 7.61 3.35 16.80
CA PRO A 106 7.55 4.62 16.11
C PRO A 106 6.33 4.71 15.18
N MET A 107 5.71 5.89 15.13
CA MET A 107 4.67 6.19 14.15
C MET A 107 5.28 6.32 12.74
N ASN A 108 4.45 6.18 11.71
CA ASN A 108 4.88 6.23 10.31
C ASN A 108 5.80 7.42 9.97
N GLN A 109 5.47 8.64 10.41
CA GLN A 109 6.34 9.81 10.17
C GLN A 109 7.67 9.78 10.94
N GLN A 110 7.72 9.10 12.09
CA GLN A 110 8.96 8.93 12.85
C GLN A 110 9.87 7.92 12.14
N MET A 111 9.31 6.79 11.69
CA MET A 111 10.06 5.80 10.91
C MET A 111 10.68 6.40 9.64
N ILE A 112 9.90 7.18 8.86
CA ILE A 112 10.41 7.83 7.63
C ILE A 112 11.58 8.77 7.94
N LYS A 113 11.48 9.58 9.01
CA LYS A 113 12.55 10.49 9.42
C LYS A 113 13.81 9.76 9.90
N GLU A 114 13.66 8.58 10.46
CA GLU A 114 14.79 7.74 10.87
C GLU A 114 15.43 7.09 9.66
N LEU A 115 14.64 6.51 8.76
CA LEU A 115 15.11 5.93 7.49
C LEU A 115 15.89 6.95 6.65
N GLU A 116 15.43 8.20 6.55
CA GLU A 116 16.15 9.28 5.86
C GLU A 116 17.55 9.57 6.42
N LYS A 117 17.79 9.27 7.71
CA LYS A 117 19.06 9.52 8.39
C LYS A 117 20.03 8.35 8.35
N ARG A 118 19.57 7.16 7.98
CA ARG A 118 20.40 5.95 8.02
C ARG A 118 21.44 5.90 6.91
N GLU A 119 21.32 6.77 5.89
CA GLU A 119 22.22 6.82 4.72
C GLU A 119 22.37 5.44 4.03
N THR A 120 21.30 4.65 4.09
CA THR A 120 21.17 3.29 3.56
C THR A 120 20.25 3.27 2.32
N VAL A 121 19.76 2.09 1.92
CA VAL A 121 19.06 1.87 0.65
C VAL A 121 17.84 2.77 0.51
N PHE A 122 17.05 2.91 1.57
CA PHE A 122 15.86 3.78 1.51
C PHE A 122 16.23 5.24 1.27
N ALA A 123 17.25 5.75 1.96
CA ALA A 123 17.69 7.14 1.82
C ALA A 123 18.18 7.42 0.39
N GLU A 124 18.96 6.51 -0.19
CA GLU A 124 19.42 6.60 -1.58
C GLU A 124 18.26 6.54 -2.59
N MET A 125 17.31 5.62 -2.39
CA MET A 125 16.11 5.54 -3.24
C MET A 125 15.28 6.82 -3.17
N LYS A 126 15.11 7.37 -1.97
CA LYS A 126 14.35 8.59 -1.76
C LYS A 126 15.00 9.81 -2.42
N ASP A 127 16.32 9.88 -2.41
CA ASP A 127 17.08 10.93 -3.11
C ASP A 127 16.95 10.78 -4.63
N LYS A 128 17.23 9.59 -5.18
CA LYS A 128 17.21 9.33 -6.62
C LYS A 128 15.81 9.35 -7.24
N MET A 129 14.77 9.07 -6.45
CA MET A 129 13.37 9.02 -6.89
C MET A 129 12.50 10.04 -6.15
N SER A 130 13.06 11.22 -5.86
CA SER A 130 12.40 12.26 -5.03
C SER A 130 10.97 12.56 -5.47
N ASP A 131 10.74 12.74 -6.77
CA ASP A 131 9.43 13.08 -7.33
C ASP A 131 8.39 11.98 -7.07
N TYR A 132 8.82 10.72 -7.14
CA TYR A 132 7.98 9.57 -6.85
C TYR A 132 7.60 9.52 -5.36
N PHE A 133 8.57 9.69 -4.46
CA PHE A 133 8.29 9.68 -3.02
C PHE A 133 7.42 10.88 -2.59
N LEU A 134 7.59 12.04 -3.23
CA LEU A 134 6.70 13.18 -3.04
C LEU A 134 5.26 12.85 -3.46
N GLU A 135 5.08 12.14 -4.58
CA GLU A 135 3.76 11.68 -5.01
C GLU A 135 3.14 10.70 -4.02
N VAL A 136 3.90 9.72 -3.52
CA VAL A 136 3.42 8.78 -2.50
C VAL A 136 2.99 9.50 -1.21
N ASP A 137 3.75 10.51 -0.78
CA ASP A 137 3.40 11.32 0.40
C ASP A 137 2.13 12.14 0.15
N LEU A 138 1.94 12.69 -1.04
CA LEU A 138 0.70 13.37 -1.43
C LEU A 138 -0.49 12.40 -1.39
N VAL A 139 -0.34 11.17 -1.89
CA VAL A 139 -1.38 10.13 -1.82
C VAL A 139 -1.73 9.83 -0.37
N LYS A 140 -0.75 9.60 0.52
CA LYS A 140 -0.98 9.40 1.97
C LYS A 140 -1.77 10.56 2.58
N GLN A 141 -1.42 11.81 2.26
CA GLN A 141 -2.14 12.99 2.74
C GLN A 141 -3.59 13.05 2.23
N LYS A 142 -3.84 12.64 0.98
CA LYS A 142 -5.19 12.59 0.41
C LYS A 142 -6.03 11.49 1.03
N LEU A 143 -5.48 10.28 1.22
CA LEU A 143 -6.13 9.18 1.93
C LEU A 143 -6.58 9.60 3.33
N ASN A 144 -5.72 10.31 4.08
CA ASN A 144 -6.04 10.85 5.40
C ASN A 144 -7.28 11.77 5.39
N LYS A 145 -7.55 12.49 4.30
CA LYS A 145 -8.75 13.35 4.21
C LYS A 145 -10.03 12.51 4.24
N TYR A 146 -10.04 11.31 3.65
CA TYR A 146 -11.21 10.42 3.68
C TYR A 146 -11.36 9.76 5.05
N VAL A 147 -10.27 9.24 5.60
CA VAL A 147 -10.24 8.57 6.90
C VAL A 147 -10.71 9.50 8.01
N HIS A 148 -10.19 10.74 8.04
CA HIS A 148 -10.56 11.73 9.05
C HIS A 148 -11.77 12.58 8.66
N LYS A 149 -12.48 12.23 7.58
CA LYS A 149 -13.68 12.93 7.09
C LYS A 149 -13.47 14.44 6.98
N GLN A 150 -12.34 14.88 6.44
CA GLN A 150 -12.04 16.30 6.27
C GLN A 150 -12.71 16.84 5.00
N GLY A 151 -13.92 17.39 5.16
CA GLY A 151 -14.72 17.97 4.09
C GLY A 151 -16.09 17.31 3.95
N PHE A 152 -17.14 18.10 3.67
CA PHE A 152 -18.51 17.58 3.54
C PHE A 152 -18.67 16.58 2.39
N ASP A 153 -17.86 16.65 1.34
CA ASP A 153 -17.86 15.68 0.24
C ASP A 153 -17.35 14.30 0.68
N LYS A 154 -16.66 14.20 1.83
CA LYS A 154 -16.17 12.94 2.38
C LYS A 154 -17.21 12.23 3.26
N PHE A 155 -18.30 12.91 3.61
CA PHE A 155 -19.39 12.35 4.40
C PHE A 155 -20.36 11.55 3.53
N TYR A 156 -20.77 10.38 4.01
CA TYR A 156 -21.79 9.56 3.35
C TYR A 156 -23.10 10.30 3.12
N ILE A 157 -23.64 10.90 4.18
CA ILE A 157 -24.94 11.55 4.17
C ILE A 157 -24.97 12.77 3.26
N SER A 158 -23.90 13.58 3.32
CA SER A 158 -23.77 14.78 2.50
C SER A 158 -23.73 14.45 1.01
N ARG A 159 -22.95 13.42 0.61
CA ARG A 159 -22.94 12.95 -0.78
C ARG A 159 -24.29 12.41 -1.21
N ALA A 160 -24.91 11.56 -0.40
CA ALA A 160 -26.18 10.91 -0.71
C ALA A 160 -27.32 11.93 -0.93
N LYS A 161 -27.30 13.04 -0.18
CA LYS A 161 -28.30 14.12 -0.29
C LYS A 161 -27.94 15.18 -1.32
N SER A 162 -26.77 15.09 -1.96
CA SER A 162 -26.33 16.10 -2.92
C SER A 162 -27.11 15.99 -4.24
N PRO A 163 -27.59 17.09 -4.83
CA PRO A 163 -28.11 17.10 -6.21
C PRO A 163 -27.07 16.65 -7.24
N LYS A 164 -25.77 16.70 -6.90
CA LYS A 164 -24.64 16.28 -7.74
C LYS A 164 -24.13 14.88 -7.38
N ARG A 165 -24.94 14.03 -6.74
CA ARG A 165 -24.52 12.71 -6.22
C ARG A 165 -23.78 11.86 -7.26
N ASP A 166 -24.27 11.81 -8.50
CA ASP A 166 -23.69 10.94 -9.53
C ASP A 166 -22.30 11.45 -9.95
N ASN A 167 -22.13 12.77 -10.04
CA ASN A 167 -20.82 13.39 -10.32
C ASN A 167 -19.85 13.18 -9.15
N LEU A 168 -20.34 13.26 -7.91
CA LEU A 168 -19.52 13.00 -6.73
C LEU A 168 -19.09 11.53 -6.64
N SER A 169 -19.97 10.59 -6.98
CA SER A 169 -19.64 9.16 -7.04
C SER A 169 -18.61 8.88 -8.13
N LYS A 170 -18.78 9.41 -9.35
CA LYS A 170 -17.79 9.28 -10.43
C LYS A 170 -16.42 9.84 -10.01
N LYS A 171 -16.41 11.03 -9.39
CA LYS A 171 -15.19 11.62 -8.87
C LYS A 171 -14.53 10.72 -7.81
N LEU A 172 -15.34 10.18 -6.90
CA LEU A 172 -14.86 9.31 -5.83
C LEU A 172 -14.23 8.02 -6.38
N THR A 173 -14.86 7.39 -7.37
CA THR A 173 -14.33 6.22 -8.06
C THR A 173 -13.01 6.53 -8.75
N GLY A 174 -12.93 7.63 -9.51
CA GLY A 174 -11.68 8.04 -10.14
C GLY A 174 -10.56 8.37 -9.14
N GLU A 175 -10.89 9.02 -8.03
CA GLU A 175 -9.93 9.28 -6.94
C GLU A 175 -9.45 7.97 -6.31
N PHE A 176 -10.34 7.01 -6.09
CA PHE A 176 -10.00 5.71 -5.54
C PHE A 176 -9.12 4.89 -6.48
N GLU A 177 -9.49 4.75 -7.76
CA GLU A 177 -8.70 4.04 -8.76
C GLU A 177 -7.29 4.64 -8.92
N ASN A 178 -7.19 5.97 -8.87
CA ASN A 178 -5.90 6.66 -8.87
C ASN A 178 -5.06 6.32 -7.63
N TYR A 179 -5.63 6.44 -6.42
CA TYR A 179 -4.88 6.12 -5.19
C TYR A 179 -4.57 4.63 -5.06
N LEU A 180 -5.44 3.75 -5.56
CA LEU A 180 -5.23 2.31 -5.65
C LEU A 180 -3.99 2.01 -6.50
N THR A 181 -3.94 2.56 -7.72
CA THR A 181 -2.80 2.41 -8.63
C THR A 181 -1.50 2.88 -7.98
N LYS A 182 -1.52 4.07 -7.37
CA LYS A 182 -0.34 4.64 -6.69
C LYS A 182 0.06 3.83 -5.45
N THR A 183 -0.89 3.24 -4.75
CA THR A 183 -0.61 2.37 -3.59
C THR A 183 0.06 1.07 -4.03
N ILE A 184 -0.46 0.40 -5.08
CA ILE A 184 0.15 -0.81 -5.63
C ILE A 184 1.59 -0.53 -6.08
N GLY A 185 1.79 0.53 -6.85
CA GLY A 185 3.13 0.94 -7.28
C GLY A 185 4.07 1.23 -6.09
N ALA A 186 3.57 1.91 -5.06
CA ALA A 186 4.38 2.24 -3.88
C ALA A 186 4.79 0.98 -3.11
N ILE A 187 3.93 -0.03 -3.03
CA ILE A 187 4.27 -1.34 -2.43
C ILE A 187 5.41 -1.99 -3.23
N ALA A 188 5.30 -2.00 -4.56
CA ALA A 188 6.33 -2.56 -5.43
C ALA A 188 7.68 -1.81 -5.30
N VAL A 189 7.65 -0.48 -5.25
CA VAL A 189 8.87 0.33 -5.07
C VAL A 189 9.47 0.12 -3.68
N LEU A 190 8.66 0.15 -2.61
CA LEU A 190 9.16 -0.08 -1.24
C LEU A 190 9.75 -1.49 -1.07
N ARG A 191 9.30 -2.46 -1.86
CA ARG A 191 9.92 -3.79 -1.92
C ARG A 191 11.38 -3.74 -2.34
N LEU A 192 11.73 -2.87 -3.28
CA LEU A 192 13.11 -2.73 -3.76
C LEU A 192 14.07 -2.24 -2.66
N ALA A 193 13.55 -1.52 -1.66
CA ALA A 193 14.33 -1.11 -0.49
C ALA A 193 14.65 -2.29 0.45
N VAL A 194 13.84 -3.36 0.42
CA VAL A 194 14.08 -4.60 1.15
C VAL A 194 15.00 -5.51 0.34
N ASP A 195 14.64 -5.72 -0.92
CA ASP A 195 15.39 -6.54 -1.88
C ASP A 195 14.95 -6.23 -3.33
N PRO A 196 15.85 -5.80 -4.23
CA PRO A 196 15.52 -5.53 -5.63
C PRO A 196 15.36 -6.78 -6.51
N PHE A 197 15.45 -7.98 -5.93
CA PHE A 197 15.49 -9.24 -6.67
C PHE A 197 14.41 -9.43 -7.76
N PRO A 198 13.13 -9.06 -7.54
CA PRO A 198 12.09 -9.23 -8.57
C PRO A 198 12.35 -8.42 -9.85
N VAL A 199 13.03 -7.27 -9.73
CA VAL A 199 13.44 -6.45 -10.88
C VAL A 199 14.71 -7.01 -11.51
N LEU A 200 15.66 -7.52 -10.71
CA LEU A 200 16.86 -8.18 -11.25
C LEU A 200 16.52 -9.41 -12.09
N LEU A 201 15.50 -10.18 -11.70
CA LEU A 201 15.03 -11.34 -12.45
C LEU A 201 14.32 -10.99 -13.76
N MET A 202 14.08 -9.70 -14.04
CA MET A 202 13.62 -9.25 -15.35
C MET A 202 14.74 -9.31 -16.41
N ASP A 203 16.00 -9.33 -15.98
CA ASP A 203 17.15 -9.56 -16.86
C ASP A 203 17.26 -11.06 -17.19
N ASP A 204 17.19 -11.39 -18.48
CA ASP A 204 17.19 -12.78 -18.95
C ASP A 204 18.51 -13.51 -18.61
N ASP A 205 19.66 -12.82 -18.59
CA ASP A 205 20.94 -13.44 -18.24
C ASP A 205 20.98 -13.82 -16.76
N ILE A 206 20.36 -13.02 -15.89
CA ILE A 206 20.21 -13.33 -14.46
C ILE A 206 19.20 -14.47 -14.30
N TYR A 207 18.02 -14.35 -14.90
CA TYR A 207 16.93 -15.30 -14.76
C TYR A 207 17.35 -16.74 -15.16
N ASN A 208 18.00 -16.89 -16.31
CA ASN A 208 18.46 -18.19 -16.83
C ASN A 208 19.52 -18.86 -15.93
N ARG A 209 20.20 -18.09 -15.07
CA ARG A 209 21.17 -18.63 -14.10
C ARG A 209 20.54 -18.97 -12.76
N THR A 210 19.26 -18.66 -12.57
CA THR A 210 18.55 -18.76 -11.30
C THR A 210 17.19 -19.47 -11.42
N GLU A 211 17.03 -20.38 -12.38
CA GLU A 211 15.74 -21.00 -12.74
C GLU A 211 15.03 -21.80 -11.61
N GLN A 212 15.68 -22.01 -10.45
CA GLN A 212 15.14 -22.79 -9.32
C GLN A 212 14.88 -21.93 -8.07
N LEU A 213 14.40 -20.70 -8.24
CA LEU A 213 14.04 -19.83 -7.13
C LEU A 213 12.55 -19.89 -6.78
N MET A 214 12.24 -19.60 -5.52
CA MET A 214 10.85 -19.41 -5.05
C MET A 214 10.24 -18.06 -5.47
N THR A 215 11.05 -17.14 -5.97
CA THR A 215 10.62 -15.81 -6.40
C THR A 215 10.38 -15.76 -7.89
N GLU A 216 9.36 -15.04 -8.31
CA GLU A 216 9.10 -14.69 -9.70
C GLU A 216 9.58 -13.26 -10.01
N LYS A 217 9.85 -13.00 -11.28
CA LYS A 217 10.11 -11.66 -11.81
C LYS A 217 8.82 -10.87 -11.93
N TYR A 218 8.92 -9.54 -11.92
CA TYR A 218 7.80 -8.73 -12.38
C TYR A 218 7.54 -8.93 -13.87
N THR A 219 6.26 -9.03 -14.24
CA THR A 219 5.84 -9.12 -15.64
C THR A 219 6.08 -7.78 -16.34
N ASN A 220 6.32 -7.80 -17.65
CA ASN A 220 6.58 -6.56 -18.41
C ASN A 220 5.41 -5.55 -18.39
N ASP A 221 4.18 -6.04 -18.21
CA ASP A 221 2.97 -5.22 -18.16
C ASP A 221 2.71 -4.60 -16.77
N PHE A 222 3.49 -4.98 -15.74
CA PHE A 222 3.37 -4.51 -14.36
C PHE A 222 4.10 -3.19 -14.13
#